data_AF-A0A6B3GXM4-F1
#
_entry.id   AF-A0A6B3GXM4-F1
#
_cell.length_a   1.000
_cell.length_b   1.000
_cell.length_c   1.000
_cell.angle_alpha   90.00
_cell.angle_beta   90.00
_cell.angle_gamma   90.00
#
_symmetry.space_group_name_H-M   'P 1'
#
loop_
_entity.id
_entity.type
_entity.pdbx_description
1 polymer ?
#
loop_
_entity_poly.entity_id
_entity_poly.type
_entity_poly.pdbx_seq_one_letter_code
_entity_poly.pdbx_strand_id
1 'polypeptide(L)'
;QTRSDGTVLRALSPGHGVGNGSLPSGIMNDYINRVWSRYGNSVLTVTPFAHEPNTKYYGRVSGNVMNFTNGSGAVVTSFQKPDSDSVFGCYKHLDAPNDLVRGPISRTLCAGFNRSTLLNGTNHPDNNAANFYKDAVTNHYSRLIHAQMVDGKAYGFAFDDVGAHESLVHDGNPQEALITLDGFS
;
A
#
# COMPACT_ATOMS: atom_id res chain seq x y z
N GLN A 1 -1.63 4.36 -22.43
CA GLN A 1 -1.20 3.82 -23.74
C GLN A 1 -2.36 3.90 -24.69
N THR A 2 -2.09 4.39 -25.89
CA THR A 2 -3.11 4.74 -26.88
C THR A 2 -2.63 4.24 -28.23
N ARG A 3 -3.55 3.76 -29.07
CA ARG A 3 -3.25 3.43 -30.47
C ARG A 3 -2.94 4.71 -31.26
N SER A 4 -2.37 4.56 -32.45
CA SER A 4 -2.09 5.71 -33.34
C SER A 4 -3.34 6.47 -33.78
N ASP A 5 -4.52 5.83 -33.72
CA ASP A 5 -5.83 6.42 -34.02
C ASP A 5 -6.46 7.18 -32.83
N GLY A 6 -5.80 7.24 -31.68
CA GLY A 6 -6.32 7.91 -30.48
C GLY A 6 -7.14 7.03 -29.53
N THR A 7 -7.42 5.77 -29.90
CA THR A 7 -8.16 4.83 -29.03
C THR A 7 -7.32 4.41 -27.84
N VAL A 8 -7.85 4.57 -26.62
CA VAL A 8 -7.19 4.13 -25.38
C VAL A 8 -7.11 2.60 -25.35
N LEU A 9 -5.94 2.07 -25.01
CA LEU A 9 -5.72 0.63 -24.89
C LEU A 9 -5.64 0.18 -23.42
N ARG A 10 -4.83 0.88 -22.61
CA ARG A 10 -4.66 0.62 -21.18
C ARG A 10 -3.97 1.79 -20.47
N ALA A 11 -4.18 1.91 -19.17
CA ALA A 11 -3.32 2.68 -18.29
C ALA A 11 -2.35 1.73 -17.57
N LEU A 12 -1.06 2.09 -17.52
CA LEU A 12 -0.08 1.32 -16.74
C LEU A 12 -0.23 1.70 -15.26
N SER A 13 -0.05 0.73 -14.36
CA SER A 13 0.07 1.00 -12.93
C SER A 13 1.28 1.91 -12.66
N PRO A 14 1.26 2.69 -11.57
CA PRO A 14 2.26 3.74 -11.36
C PRO A 14 3.68 3.20 -11.16
N GLY A 15 3.85 1.97 -10.66
CA GLY A 15 5.16 1.31 -10.59
C GLY A 15 5.77 1.11 -11.98
N HIS A 16 5.00 0.63 -12.96
CA HIS A 16 5.45 0.54 -14.35
C HIS A 16 5.69 1.91 -14.99
N GLY A 17 4.86 2.91 -14.63
CA GLY A 17 5.06 4.30 -15.06
C GLY A 17 6.38 4.90 -14.56
N VAL A 18 6.75 4.63 -13.31
CA VAL A 18 8.05 5.01 -12.76
C VAL A 18 9.18 4.23 -13.46
N GLY A 19 9.04 2.90 -13.56
CA GLY A 19 10.06 2.03 -14.14
C GLY A 19 10.38 2.31 -15.61
N ASN A 20 9.41 2.81 -16.38
CA ASN A 20 9.62 3.19 -17.79
C ASN A 20 9.84 4.70 -18.00
N GLY A 21 9.89 5.50 -16.93
CA GLY A 21 10.12 6.94 -16.97
C GLY A 21 8.92 7.80 -17.39
N SER A 22 7.72 7.24 -17.54
CA SER A 22 6.50 8.02 -17.79
C SER A 22 6.01 8.80 -16.57
N LEU A 23 6.42 8.37 -15.36
CA LEU A 23 6.21 9.10 -14.11
C LEU A 23 7.57 9.46 -13.49
N PRO A 24 7.70 10.64 -12.85
CA PRO A 24 8.90 10.99 -12.12
C PRO A 24 9.21 9.95 -11.01
N SER A 25 10.47 9.52 -10.91
CA SER A 25 10.92 8.58 -9.88
C SER A 25 10.71 9.08 -8.45
N GLY A 26 10.61 10.40 -8.26
CA GLY A 26 10.38 11.06 -6.98
C GLY A 26 8.94 11.51 -6.73
N ILE A 27 7.95 11.05 -7.49
CA ILE A 27 6.55 11.55 -7.38
C ILE A 27 5.93 11.37 -5.98
N MET A 28 6.37 10.37 -5.20
CA MET A 28 5.93 10.15 -3.82
C MET A 28 6.83 10.80 -2.75
N ASN A 29 7.94 11.45 -3.14
CA ASN A 29 8.99 11.88 -2.21
C ASN A 29 8.48 12.84 -1.12
N ASP A 30 7.58 13.77 -1.47
CA ASP A 30 7.01 14.70 -0.49
C ASP A 30 6.29 13.95 0.65
N TYR A 31 5.38 13.03 0.29
CA TYR A 31 4.64 12.24 1.26
C TYR A 31 5.57 11.36 2.10
N ILE A 32 6.52 10.68 1.45
CA ILE A 32 7.51 9.83 2.14
C ILE A 32 8.35 10.66 3.12
N ASN A 33 8.80 11.86 2.73
CA ASN A 33 9.55 12.76 3.61
C ASN A 33 8.74 13.15 4.85
N ARG A 34 7.46 13.49 4.69
CA ARG A 34 6.58 13.85 5.80
C ARG A 34 6.34 12.67 6.74
N VAL A 35 6.14 11.46 6.22
CA VAL A 35 6.02 10.23 7.02
C VAL A 35 7.30 9.98 7.83
N TRP A 36 8.48 10.06 7.19
CA TRP A 36 9.76 9.90 7.90
C TRP A 36 9.95 10.93 9.00
N SER A 37 9.63 12.20 8.72
CA SER A 37 9.72 13.29 9.71
C SER A 37 8.78 13.10 10.89
N ARG A 38 7.53 12.67 10.64
CA ARG A 38 6.54 12.41 11.71
C ARG A 38 7.04 11.32 12.66
N TYR A 39 7.51 10.21 12.12
CA TYR A 39 7.91 9.06 12.92
C TYR A 39 9.35 9.12 13.43
N GLY A 40 10.07 10.23 13.16
CA GLY A 40 11.26 10.60 13.93
C GLY A 40 10.92 11.11 15.34
N ASN A 41 9.71 11.63 15.53
CA ASN A 41 9.27 12.24 16.80
C ASN A 41 8.10 11.49 17.46
N SER A 42 7.53 10.49 16.80
CA SER A 42 6.38 9.72 17.28
C SER A 42 6.55 8.24 16.95
N VAL A 43 5.75 7.38 17.60
CA VAL A 43 5.75 5.94 17.33
C VAL A 43 4.68 5.61 16.31
N LEU A 44 5.04 4.83 15.29
CA LEU A 44 4.12 4.15 14.39
C LEU A 44 3.79 2.77 14.97
N THR A 45 2.55 2.52 15.36
CA THR A 45 2.09 1.20 15.82
C THR A 45 1.51 0.43 14.64
N VAL A 46 2.08 -0.75 14.35
CA VAL A 46 1.58 -1.67 13.33
C VAL A 46 0.97 -2.90 14.00
N THR A 47 -0.28 -3.19 13.68
CA THR A 47 -1.02 -4.40 14.10
C THR A 47 -1.36 -5.21 12.85
N PRO A 48 -0.42 -6.03 12.35
CA PRO A 48 -0.50 -6.53 10.98
C PRO A 48 -1.38 -7.78 10.82
N PHE A 49 -1.84 -8.37 11.94
CA PHE A 49 -2.67 -9.58 11.95
C PHE A 49 -4.07 -9.26 12.47
N ALA A 50 -5.07 -9.28 11.58
CA ALA A 50 -6.46 -9.01 11.96
C ALA A 50 -6.99 -10.00 13.02
N HIS A 51 -6.53 -11.25 12.99
CA HIS A 51 -6.90 -12.30 13.94
C HIS A 51 -6.07 -12.27 15.24
N GLU A 52 -5.01 -11.45 15.32
CA GLU A 52 -4.19 -11.28 16.52
C GLU A 52 -4.01 -9.78 16.88
N PRO A 53 -5.08 -9.09 17.32
CA PRO A 53 -5.04 -7.64 17.56
C PRO A 53 -4.07 -7.19 18.67
N ASN A 54 -3.54 -8.15 19.45
CA ASN A 54 -2.55 -7.91 20.49
C ASN A 54 -1.09 -8.02 19.98
N THR A 55 -0.87 -8.57 18.78
CA THR A 55 0.45 -8.64 18.15
C THR A 55 0.78 -7.30 17.51
N LYS A 56 1.57 -6.48 18.21
CA LYS A 56 1.91 -5.11 17.83
C LYS A 56 3.41 -4.90 17.67
N TYR A 57 3.75 -4.06 16.70
CA TYR A 57 5.11 -3.61 16.45
C TYR A 57 5.19 -2.09 16.44
N TYR A 58 6.32 -1.54 16.88
CA TYR A 58 6.47 -0.11 17.15
C TYR A 58 7.64 0.46 16.34
N GLY A 59 7.32 1.21 15.30
CA GLY A 59 8.25 1.85 14.38
C GLY A 59 8.68 3.24 14.86
N ARG A 60 9.98 3.51 14.85
CA ARG A 60 10.56 4.84 15.03
C ARG A 60 11.70 5.07 14.05
N VAL A 61 11.74 6.28 13.48
CA VAL A 61 12.81 6.70 12.57
C VAL A 61 14.00 7.20 13.38
N SER A 62 15.19 6.69 13.06
CA SER A 62 16.48 7.21 13.51
C SER A 62 17.39 7.33 12.29
N GLY A 63 17.88 8.54 12.02
CA GLY A 63 18.54 8.85 10.75
C GLY A 63 17.59 8.60 9.57
N ASN A 64 18.00 7.76 8.61
CA ASN A 64 17.20 7.42 7.43
C ASN A 64 16.46 6.07 7.56
N VAL A 65 16.49 5.45 8.75
CA VAL A 65 16.00 4.08 8.99
C VAL A 65 14.84 4.10 9.97
N MET A 66 13.72 3.47 9.61
CA MET A 66 12.63 3.17 10.54
C MET A 66 12.88 1.80 11.18
N ASN A 67 13.13 1.76 12.48
CA ASN A 67 13.35 0.53 13.24
C ASN A 67 12.05 0.13 13.94
N PHE A 68 11.61 -1.11 13.76
CA PHE A 68 10.44 -1.67 14.45
C PHE A 68 10.87 -2.55 15.60
N THR A 69 10.31 -2.28 16.78
CA THR A 69 10.45 -3.16 17.95
C THR A 69 9.18 -3.97 18.20
N ASN A 70 9.32 -5.13 18.85
CA ASN A 70 8.18 -5.85 19.43
C ASN A 70 7.82 -5.32 20.83
N GLY A 71 6.88 -5.98 21.52
CA GLY A 71 6.46 -5.62 22.88
C GLY A 71 7.54 -5.76 23.97
N SER A 72 8.62 -6.50 23.73
CA SER A 72 9.75 -6.59 24.67
C SER A 72 10.81 -5.50 24.44
N GLY A 73 10.64 -4.66 23.40
CA GLY A 73 11.58 -3.60 23.03
C GLY A 73 12.74 -4.07 22.12
N ALA A 74 12.77 -5.35 21.73
CA ALA A 74 13.78 -5.84 20.79
C ALA A 74 13.46 -5.34 19.36
N VAL A 75 14.47 -4.82 18.65
CA VAL A 75 14.34 -4.48 17.22
C VAL A 75 14.21 -5.78 16.42
N VAL A 76 13.12 -5.90 15.65
CA VAL A 76 12.79 -7.12 14.90
C VAL A 76 12.89 -6.96 13.39
N THR A 77 12.81 -5.72 12.88
CA THR A 77 13.03 -5.40 11.47
C THR A 77 13.27 -3.90 11.30
N SER A 78 13.85 -3.51 10.17
CA SER A 78 14.11 -2.11 9.83
C SER A 78 13.82 -1.82 8.37
N PHE A 79 13.40 -0.59 8.07
CA PHE A 79 13.09 -0.12 6.73
C PHE A 79 13.95 1.09 6.39
N GLN A 80 14.69 1.00 5.28
CA GLN A 80 15.24 2.19 4.65
C GLN A 80 14.09 3.04 4.11
N LYS A 81 14.32 4.35 4.00
CA LYS A 81 13.38 5.24 3.32
C LYS A 81 13.09 4.76 1.90
N PRO A 82 11.83 4.45 1.55
CA PRO A 82 11.48 3.95 0.24
C PRO A 82 11.53 5.09 -0.78
N ASP A 83 11.64 4.70 -2.05
CA ASP A 83 11.37 5.56 -3.18
C ASP A 83 9.95 5.31 -3.72
N SER A 84 9.53 6.08 -4.73
CA SER A 84 8.19 5.93 -5.31
C SER A 84 7.98 4.54 -5.92
N ASP A 85 9.03 3.94 -6.47
CA ASP A 85 8.97 2.62 -7.07
C ASP A 85 8.71 1.54 -6.00
N SER A 86 9.49 1.54 -4.91
CA SER A 86 9.27 0.67 -3.75
C SER A 86 7.83 0.77 -3.22
N VAL A 87 7.27 1.99 -3.16
CA VAL A 87 5.88 2.23 -2.73
C VAL A 87 4.88 1.63 -3.71
N PHE A 88 4.94 1.99 -4.99
CA PHE A 88 3.92 1.55 -5.95
C PHE A 88 3.97 0.04 -6.25
N GLY A 89 5.16 -0.55 -6.20
CA GLY A 89 5.34 -1.99 -6.43
C GLY A 89 5.30 -2.85 -5.16
N CYS A 90 5.26 -2.27 -3.96
CA CYS A 90 5.40 -2.97 -2.68
C CYS A 90 6.59 -3.94 -2.63
N TYR A 91 7.75 -3.43 -3.00
CA TYR A 91 8.99 -4.22 -3.16
C TYR A 91 10.22 -3.35 -2.86
N LYS A 92 11.42 -3.85 -3.17
CA LYS A 92 12.71 -3.16 -2.91
C LYS A 92 12.84 -2.76 -1.44
N HIS A 93 12.69 -1.48 -1.10
CA HIS A 93 12.78 -1.02 0.30
C HIS A 93 11.53 -1.35 1.12
N LEU A 94 10.49 -1.89 0.49
CA LEU A 94 9.27 -2.43 1.11
C LEU A 94 9.06 -3.91 0.74
N ASP A 95 10.13 -4.69 0.57
CA ASP A 95 10.03 -6.14 0.36
C ASP A 95 9.25 -6.81 1.50
N ALA A 96 8.34 -7.71 1.12
CA ALA A 96 7.46 -8.42 2.05
C ALA A 96 7.69 -9.94 1.97
N PRO A 97 8.76 -10.47 2.59
CA PRO A 97 9.04 -11.90 2.60
C PRO A 97 7.90 -12.69 3.26
N ASN A 98 7.81 -13.98 2.96
CA ASN A 98 6.83 -14.88 3.58
C ASN A 98 7.27 -15.33 4.99
N ASP A 99 7.45 -14.36 5.89
CA ASP A 99 7.73 -14.57 7.30
C ASP A 99 6.59 -14.03 8.18
N LEU A 100 6.74 -14.14 9.50
CA LEU A 100 5.73 -13.71 10.48
C LEU A 100 6.03 -12.33 11.09
N VAL A 101 7.00 -11.58 10.57
CA VAL A 101 7.41 -10.30 11.15
C VAL A 101 7.60 -9.22 10.10
N ARG A 102 8.66 -9.31 9.27
CA ARG A 102 8.93 -8.28 8.26
C ARG A 102 7.84 -8.24 7.21
N GLY A 103 7.41 -9.39 6.70
CA GLY A 103 6.36 -9.49 5.68
C GLY A 103 5.07 -8.76 6.08
N PRO A 104 4.43 -9.14 7.19
CA PRO A 104 3.20 -8.52 7.67
C PRO A 104 3.33 -7.01 7.96
N ILE A 105 4.47 -6.57 8.52
CA ILE A 105 4.74 -5.13 8.73
C ILE A 105 4.88 -4.41 7.37
N SER A 106 5.61 -4.98 6.41
CA SER A 106 5.83 -4.39 5.09
C SER A 106 4.54 -4.24 4.30
N ARG A 107 3.66 -5.24 4.35
CA ARG A 107 2.32 -5.19 3.74
C ARG A 107 1.50 -4.03 4.29
N THR A 108 1.48 -3.90 5.61
CA THR A 108 0.78 -2.80 6.31
C THR A 108 1.34 -1.43 5.90
N LEU A 109 2.67 -1.28 5.87
CA LEU A 109 3.32 -0.04 5.44
C LEU A 109 3.02 0.28 3.97
N CYS A 110 3.09 -0.71 3.08
CA CYS A 110 2.85 -0.48 1.65
C CYS A 110 1.41 0.00 1.39
N ALA A 111 0.43 -0.63 2.04
CA ALA A 111 -0.96 -0.18 1.96
C ALA A 111 -1.11 1.24 2.49
N GLY A 112 -0.46 1.56 3.62
CA GLY A 112 -0.45 2.90 4.20
C GLY A 112 0.16 3.97 3.29
N PHE A 113 1.24 3.68 2.57
CA PHE A 113 1.83 4.61 1.59
C PHE A 113 0.94 4.78 0.36
N ASN A 114 0.45 3.69 -0.23
CA ASN A 114 -0.40 3.76 -1.43
C ASN A 114 -1.71 4.50 -1.15
N ARG A 115 -2.32 4.25 0.00
CA ARG A 115 -3.56 4.91 0.43
C ARG A 115 -3.33 6.26 1.09
N SER A 116 -2.07 6.70 1.22
CA SER A 116 -1.66 7.94 1.89
C SER A 116 -2.26 8.12 3.31
N THR A 117 -2.34 7.04 4.10
CA THR A 117 -2.94 7.08 5.45
C THR A 117 -1.93 7.18 6.59
N LEU A 118 -0.63 6.96 6.35
CA LEU A 118 0.41 6.98 7.39
C LEU A 118 0.53 8.31 8.15
N LEU A 119 -0.07 9.39 7.66
CA LEU A 119 -0.16 10.69 8.33
C LEU A 119 -1.52 10.95 9.02
N ASN A 120 -2.53 10.10 8.82
CA ASN A 120 -3.87 10.28 9.39
C ASN A 120 -3.92 9.91 10.88
N GLY A 121 -3.02 9.02 11.32
CA GLY A 121 -2.96 8.50 12.68
C GLY A 121 -1.70 7.69 12.91
N THR A 122 -1.48 7.23 14.14
CA THR A 122 -0.29 6.45 14.53
C THR A 122 -0.52 4.95 14.60
N ASN A 123 -1.76 4.46 14.44
CA ASN A 123 -2.09 3.04 14.44
C ASN A 123 -2.45 2.60 13.04
N HIS A 124 -1.79 1.54 12.55
CA HIS A 124 -1.97 1.01 11.21
C HIS A 124 -2.14 -0.51 11.24
N PRO A 125 -2.88 -1.10 10.27
CA PRO A 125 -3.49 -0.44 9.11
C PRO A 125 -4.71 0.44 9.45
N ASP A 126 -4.95 1.46 8.64
CA ASP A 126 -6.26 2.15 8.59
C ASP A 126 -7.20 1.30 7.74
N ASN A 127 -8.27 0.79 8.36
CA ASN A 127 -9.25 -0.06 7.67
C ASN A 127 -10.46 0.74 7.17
N ASN A 128 -10.58 2.03 7.49
CA ASN A 128 -11.69 2.86 7.06
C ASN A 128 -11.40 3.48 5.70
N ALA A 129 -12.03 2.96 4.65
CA ALA A 129 -11.86 3.46 3.28
C ALA A 129 -12.18 4.95 3.11
N ALA A 130 -13.00 5.54 3.99
CA ALA A 130 -13.28 6.98 3.97
C ALA A 130 -12.03 7.85 4.17
N ASN A 131 -10.98 7.30 4.79
CA ASN A 131 -9.72 7.98 5.05
C ASN A 131 -8.68 7.81 3.92
N PHE A 132 -8.96 6.97 2.92
CA PHE A 132 -7.98 6.64 1.89
C PHE A 132 -7.85 7.75 0.85
N TYR A 133 -6.64 7.90 0.32
CA TYR A 133 -6.31 8.75 -0.82
C TYR A 133 -6.66 10.23 -0.64
N LYS A 134 -6.58 10.75 0.60
CA LYS A 134 -6.90 12.14 0.95
C LYS A 134 -5.74 13.11 0.83
N ASP A 135 -4.50 12.61 0.84
CA ASP A 135 -3.35 13.45 0.59
C ASP A 135 -3.28 13.82 -0.91
N ALA A 136 -2.78 15.02 -1.20
CA ALA A 136 -2.57 15.46 -2.58
C ALA A 136 -1.53 14.59 -3.31
N VAL A 137 -0.59 14.01 -2.57
CA VAL A 137 0.39 13.04 -3.09
C VAL A 137 -0.01 11.64 -2.65
N THR A 138 -0.63 10.88 -3.56
CA THR A 138 -1.17 9.54 -3.28
C THR A 138 -1.15 8.66 -4.53
N ASN A 139 -1.46 7.36 -4.40
CA ASN A 139 -1.65 6.49 -5.56
C ASN A 139 -3.00 6.80 -6.23
N HIS A 140 -3.01 7.79 -7.11
CA HIS A 140 -4.23 8.18 -7.84
C HIS A 140 -4.75 7.12 -8.80
N TYR A 141 -3.88 6.22 -9.31
CA TYR A 141 -4.31 5.09 -10.13
C TYR A 141 -5.26 4.18 -9.34
N SER A 142 -4.85 3.73 -8.15
CA SER A 142 -5.71 2.90 -7.30
C SER A 142 -6.96 3.67 -6.85
N ARG A 143 -6.81 4.93 -6.39
CA ARG A 143 -7.93 5.79 -6.00
C ARG A 143 -9.04 5.85 -7.06
N LEU A 144 -8.66 6.07 -8.32
CA LEU A 144 -9.61 6.20 -9.42
C LEU A 144 -10.28 4.86 -9.75
N ILE A 145 -9.54 3.75 -9.71
CA ILE A 145 -10.13 2.42 -9.96
C ILE A 145 -11.17 2.07 -8.89
N HIS A 146 -10.82 2.19 -7.60
CA HIS A 146 -11.79 1.93 -6.53
C HIS A 146 -13.05 2.80 -6.66
N ALA A 147 -12.90 4.07 -7.04
CA ALA A 147 -14.03 4.99 -7.21
C ALA A 147 -14.94 4.64 -8.41
N GLN A 148 -14.49 3.80 -9.34
CA GLN A 148 -15.29 3.32 -10.48
C GLN A 148 -15.82 1.90 -10.28
N MET A 149 -15.33 1.14 -9.31
CA MET A 149 -15.80 -0.21 -9.02
C MET A 149 -17.14 -0.17 -8.27
N VAL A 150 -18.08 -1.03 -8.68
CA VAL A 150 -19.47 -1.04 -8.19
C VAL A 150 -19.55 -1.27 -6.68
N ASP A 151 -18.73 -2.18 -6.15
CA ASP A 151 -18.64 -2.48 -4.71
C ASP A 151 -17.49 -1.73 -4.02
N GLY A 152 -16.81 -0.83 -4.75
CA GLY A 152 -15.66 -0.07 -4.28
C GLY A 152 -14.39 -0.90 -4.04
N LYS A 153 -14.36 -2.20 -4.39
CA LYS A 153 -13.19 -3.08 -4.22
C LYS A 153 -12.37 -3.16 -5.50
N ALA A 154 -11.06 -3.19 -5.37
CA ALA A 154 -10.14 -3.30 -6.49
C ALA A 154 -8.80 -3.87 -6.05
N TYR A 155 -8.06 -4.45 -6.99
CA TYR A 155 -6.66 -4.77 -6.79
C TYR A 155 -5.77 -3.70 -7.46
N GLY A 156 -5.74 -2.49 -6.87
CA GLY A 156 -5.05 -1.33 -7.45
C GLY A 156 -3.54 -1.28 -7.18
N PHE A 157 -3.08 -2.03 -6.17
CA PHE A 157 -1.66 -2.28 -5.86
C PHE A 157 -1.50 -3.63 -5.14
N ALA A 158 -0.25 -4.09 -4.99
CA ALA A 158 0.07 -5.47 -4.56
C ALA A 158 -0.50 -5.92 -3.20
N PHE A 159 -0.87 -4.99 -2.32
CA PHE A 159 -1.38 -5.29 -0.97
C PHE A 159 -2.70 -4.59 -0.66
N ASP A 160 -3.59 -4.50 -1.65
CA ASP A 160 -4.95 -3.95 -1.45
C ASP A 160 -5.82 -4.84 -0.53
N ASP A 161 -5.38 -6.07 -0.29
CA ASP A 161 -5.98 -7.04 0.64
C ASP A 161 -5.86 -6.61 2.12
N VAL A 162 -4.95 -5.70 2.44
CA VAL A 162 -4.88 -5.10 3.78
C VAL A 162 -6.19 -4.38 4.08
N GLY A 163 -6.94 -4.88 5.07
CA GLY A 163 -8.26 -4.34 5.41
C GLY A 163 -9.41 -4.85 4.52
N ALA A 164 -9.16 -5.87 3.70
CA ALA A 164 -10.14 -6.52 2.84
C ALA A 164 -10.78 -5.58 1.79
N HIS A 165 -9.99 -4.74 1.11
CA HIS A 165 -10.47 -3.82 0.05
C HIS A 165 -10.17 -4.31 -1.37
N GLU A 166 -9.57 -5.48 -1.49
CA GLU A 166 -9.28 -6.17 -2.74
C GLU A 166 -10.56 -6.75 -3.38
N SER A 167 -10.52 -6.84 -4.71
CA SER A 167 -11.57 -7.47 -5.52
C SER A 167 -11.38 -8.99 -5.60
N LEU A 168 -11.54 -9.68 -4.47
CA LEU A 168 -11.42 -11.12 -4.34
C LEU A 168 -12.71 -11.74 -3.78
N VAL A 169 -13.05 -12.91 -4.30
CA VAL A 169 -14.09 -13.80 -3.76
C VAL A 169 -13.46 -15.15 -3.40
N HIS A 170 -13.99 -15.82 -2.38
CA HIS A 170 -13.52 -17.13 -1.91
C HIS A 170 -14.70 -17.95 -1.40
N ASP A 171 -14.76 -19.22 -1.81
CA ASP A 171 -15.58 -20.27 -1.19
C ASP A 171 -14.72 -21.51 -0.84
N GLY A 172 -15.02 -22.19 0.27
CA GLY A 172 -14.27 -23.38 0.74
C GLY A 172 -14.66 -24.70 0.07
N ASN A 173 -15.79 -24.73 -0.65
CA ASN A 173 -16.30 -25.88 -1.40
C ASN A 173 -17.03 -25.40 -2.69
N PRO A 174 -16.32 -24.72 -3.61
CA PRO A 174 -16.94 -24.06 -4.74
C PRO A 174 -17.63 -25.05 -5.68
N GLN A 175 -18.83 -24.69 -6.17
CA GLN A 175 -19.56 -25.49 -7.16
C GLN A 175 -19.40 -24.94 -8.59
N GLU A 176 -19.22 -23.63 -8.74
CA GLU A 176 -19.11 -22.93 -10.03
C GLU A 176 -18.24 -21.68 -9.89
N ALA A 177 -17.60 -21.26 -10.99
CA ALA A 177 -16.95 -19.96 -11.13
C ALA A 177 -17.35 -19.33 -12.48
N LEU A 178 -17.58 -18.02 -12.49
CA LEU A 178 -18.00 -17.27 -13.67
C LEU A 178 -17.03 -16.14 -13.98
N ILE A 179 -16.73 -15.93 -15.26
CA ILE A 179 -16.01 -14.77 -15.77
C ILE A 179 -16.87 -14.13 -16.86
N THR A 180 -17.21 -12.86 -16.67
CA THR A 180 -17.94 -12.04 -17.65
C THR A 180 -16.99 -11.04 -18.29
N LEU A 181 -17.06 -10.91 -19.62
CA LEU A 181 -16.36 -9.84 -20.36
C LEU A 181 -17.31 -8.66 -20.52
N ASP A 182 -17.06 -7.60 -19.76
CA ASP A 182 -17.88 -6.39 -19.82
C ASP A 182 -17.58 -5.57 -21.07
N GLY A 183 -18.59 -4.80 -21.52
CA GLY A 183 -18.43 -3.84 -22.60
C GLY A 183 -17.71 -2.56 -22.14
N PHE A 184 -17.03 -1.90 -23.08
CA PHE A 184 -16.55 -0.53 -22.86
C PHE A 184 -17.72 0.43 -23.03
N SER A 185 -18.03 1.23 -22.01
CA SER A 185 -19.07 2.26 -22.02
C SER A 185 -18.52 3.67 -21.78
#